data_AF-A0A6A4P1W8-F1
#
_entry.id   AF-A0A6A4P1W8-F1
#
_cell.length_a   1.000
_cell.length_b   1.000
_cell.length_c   1.000
_cell.angle_alpha   90.00
_cell.angle_beta   90.00
_cell.angle_gamma   90.00
#
_symmetry.space_group_name_H-M   'P 1'
#
loop_
_entity.id
_entity.type
_entity.pdbx_description
1 polymer ?
#
loop_
_entity_poly.entity_id
_entity_poly.type
_entity_poly.pdbx_seq_one_letter_code
_entity_poly.pdbx_strand_id
1 'polypeptide(L)'
;MELYAPPCLPKFPFSLLLKSRVRVFHKTLNPTFKNFQASIFSTNFTRICNPRNISYAALVGDINTSTPTTLPLSDSGARIGEVKRVTKETNVSVKINLDGSGVADSSTGIPFLDHMLDQLASHGVFDVHVKATGDIHIDDHHTNEDVALAIGTALLQALGDRKGINRFGDLSASLDEALIHVSLDLSGRPYLGYNLDIPTQRVGTYDTQLVEHFFQSLVNTSGMTLHIRQLAGTNSHHIIEATFKAFARALRQATEYDLRRRGTVPSSKGVLSRS
;
A
#
# COMPACT_ATOMS: atom_id res chain seq x y z
N MET A 1 -64.94 28.86 0.58
CA MET A 1 -65.19 27.41 0.51
C MET A 1 -64.20 26.89 -0.51
N GLU A 2 -63.22 26.06 -0.24
CA GLU A 2 -63.04 25.06 0.82
C GLU A 2 -61.51 24.82 0.92
N LEU A 3 -60.97 24.84 2.15
CA LEU A 3 -59.55 24.61 2.44
C LEU A 3 -59.33 23.10 2.61
N TYR A 4 -58.45 22.50 1.81
CA TYR A 4 -58.00 21.12 2.02
C TYR A 4 -56.74 21.11 2.89
N ALA A 5 -56.88 20.64 4.13
CA ALA A 5 -55.79 20.31 5.04
C ALA A 5 -55.32 18.85 4.83
N PRO A 6 -54.04 18.53 5.06
CA PRO A 6 -53.52 17.17 4.86
C PRO A 6 -53.84 16.23 6.06
N PRO A 7 -53.89 14.91 5.83
CA PRO A 7 -54.32 13.94 6.84
C PRO A 7 -53.26 13.65 7.91
N CYS A 8 -53.73 13.49 9.16
CA CYS A 8 -52.98 13.08 10.34
C CYS A 8 -52.47 11.63 10.23
N LEU A 9 -51.18 11.41 10.53
CA LEU A 9 -50.59 10.10 10.76
C LEU A 9 -50.72 9.69 12.26
N PRO A 10 -50.92 8.39 12.56
CA PRO A 10 -51.05 7.92 13.94
C PRO A 10 -49.70 7.87 14.67
N LYS A 11 -49.72 8.31 15.93
CA LYS A 11 -48.60 8.30 16.88
C LYS A 11 -48.34 6.86 17.37
N PHE A 12 -47.13 6.34 17.13
CA PHE A 12 -46.64 5.11 17.77
C PHE A 12 -46.12 5.40 19.19
N PRO A 13 -46.38 4.52 20.18
CA PRO A 13 -45.88 4.71 21.54
C PRO A 13 -44.40 4.31 21.65
N PHE A 14 -43.64 5.18 22.30
CA PHE A 14 -42.28 4.96 22.79
C PHE A 14 -42.22 3.69 23.67
N SER A 15 -41.44 2.68 23.28
CA SER A 15 -41.09 1.57 24.16
C SER A 15 -39.64 1.66 24.64
N LEU A 16 -39.50 1.42 25.94
CA LEU A 16 -38.34 1.50 26.82
C LEU A 16 -36.98 1.10 26.22
N LEU A 17 -36.00 1.99 26.45
CA LEU A 17 -34.57 1.70 26.51
C LEU A 17 -34.26 0.67 27.60
N LEU A 18 -33.86 -0.55 27.21
CA LEU A 18 -33.07 -1.43 28.08
C LEU A 18 -31.61 -0.98 28.06
N LYS A 19 -31.17 -0.32 29.14
CA LYS A 19 -29.74 -0.10 29.44
C LYS A 19 -29.12 -1.41 29.91
N SER A 20 -28.31 -2.05 29.07
CA SER A 20 -27.41 -3.11 29.50
C SER A 20 -26.31 -2.52 30.40
N ARG A 21 -26.35 -2.84 31.70
CA ARG A 21 -25.27 -2.51 32.64
C ARG A 21 -24.11 -3.49 32.45
N VAL A 22 -23.07 -3.09 31.73
CA VAL A 22 -21.77 -3.78 31.77
C VAL A 22 -21.00 -3.25 32.98
N ARG A 23 -20.70 -4.13 33.95
CA ARG A 23 -19.82 -3.84 35.08
C ARG A 23 -18.37 -4.03 34.62
N VAL A 24 -17.63 -2.93 34.47
CA VAL A 24 -16.18 -2.94 34.25
C VAL A 24 -15.50 -2.91 35.62
N PHE A 25 -14.74 -3.96 35.94
CA PHE A 25 -13.84 -3.96 37.10
C PHE A 25 -12.54 -3.25 36.71
N HIS A 26 -12.29 -2.07 37.26
CA HIS A 26 -10.98 -1.46 37.22
C HIS A 26 -10.06 -2.18 38.22
N LYS A 27 -9.11 -2.95 37.71
CA LYS A 27 -7.99 -3.48 38.49
C LYS A 27 -6.85 -2.48 38.38
N THR A 28 -6.68 -1.65 39.39
CA THR A 28 -5.54 -0.73 39.53
C THR A 28 -4.26 -1.55 39.69
N LEU A 29 -3.37 -1.47 38.71
CA LEU A 29 -2.01 -2.00 38.82
C LEU A 29 -1.11 -0.88 39.33
N ASN A 30 -0.58 -1.04 40.56
CA ASN A 30 0.48 -0.20 41.11
C ASN A 30 1.83 -0.60 40.47
N PRO A 31 2.57 0.30 39.83
CA PRO A 31 3.96 0.03 39.47
C PRO A 31 4.86 0.29 40.69
N THR A 32 5.36 -0.78 41.30
CA THR A 32 6.51 -0.71 42.20
C THR A 32 7.77 -0.40 41.38
N PHE A 33 8.26 0.84 41.49
CA PHE A 33 9.60 1.22 41.04
C PHE A 33 10.65 0.52 41.91
N LYS A 34 11.45 -0.36 41.30
CA LYS A 34 12.71 -0.83 41.90
C LYS A 34 13.86 -0.01 41.33
N ASN A 35 14.54 0.70 42.23
CA ASN A 35 15.77 1.45 41.99
C ASN A 35 16.87 0.53 41.45
N PHE A 36 17.42 0.87 40.29
CA PHE A 36 18.72 0.33 39.85
C PHE A 36 19.79 1.38 40.16
N GLN A 37 20.72 1.01 41.03
CA GLN A 37 21.90 1.80 41.36
C GLN A 37 22.85 1.85 40.16
N ALA A 38 23.29 3.06 39.81
CA ALA A 38 24.38 3.29 38.87
C ALA A 38 25.72 3.03 39.58
N SER A 39 26.49 2.09 39.06
CA SER A 39 27.88 1.83 39.46
C SER A 39 28.81 2.70 38.61
N ILE A 40 29.48 3.62 39.29
CA ILE A 40 30.57 4.44 38.78
C ILE A 40 31.81 3.56 38.60
N PHE A 41 32.37 3.50 37.39
CA PHE A 41 33.78 3.18 37.20
C PHE A 41 34.45 4.26 36.36
N SER A 42 35.28 5.02 37.08
CA SER A 42 36.35 5.87 36.56
C SER A 42 37.51 5.00 36.09
N THR A 43 38.06 5.29 34.90
CA THR A 43 39.51 5.35 34.69
C THR A 43 39.88 6.00 33.35
N ASN A 44 40.54 7.15 33.46
CA ASN A 44 41.71 7.64 32.73
C ASN A 44 41.85 7.43 31.22
N PHE A 45 41.76 8.57 30.53
CA PHE A 45 42.21 8.84 29.19
C PHE A 45 43.75 8.96 29.14
N THR A 46 44.42 8.19 28.28
CA THR A 46 45.74 8.55 27.74
C THR A 46 45.86 8.10 26.28
N ARG A 47 46.00 9.09 25.39
CA ARG A 47 46.44 8.93 23.99
C ARG A 47 47.90 8.51 23.95
N ILE A 48 48.25 7.53 23.13
CA ILE A 48 49.55 7.48 22.43
C ILE A 48 49.35 6.93 21.01
N CYS A 49 49.77 7.71 20.01
CA CYS A 49 49.92 7.32 18.61
C CYS A 49 51.29 6.67 18.38
N ASN A 50 51.39 5.61 17.57
CA ASN A 50 52.22 5.55 16.33
C ASN A 50 52.09 4.18 15.63
N PRO A 51 52.22 4.09 14.29
CA PRO A 51 52.09 2.84 13.53
C PRO A 51 53.46 2.19 13.29
N ARG A 52 53.51 0.86 13.26
CA ARG A 52 54.62 0.11 12.64
C ARG A 52 54.11 -1.11 11.88
N ASN A 53 54.53 -1.16 10.61
CA ASN A 53 54.51 -2.30 9.72
C ASN A 53 55.08 -3.55 10.40
N ILE A 54 54.36 -4.66 10.29
CA ILE A 54 54.92 -6.01 10.41
C ILE A 54 54.28 -6.87 9.33
N SER A 55 55.09 -7.21 8.32
CA SER A 55 54.84 -8.29 7.37
C SER A 55 54.94 -9.63 8.10
N TYR A 56 54.03 -10.58 7.85
CA TYR A 56 54.34 -11.99 8.08
C TYR A 56 53.70 -12.90 7.02
N ALA A 57 54.51 -13.89 6.68
CA ALA A 57 54.39 -14.86 5.62
C ALA A 57 53.19 -15.81 5.76
N ALA A 58 52.85 -16.39 4.60
CA ALA A 58 51.89 -17.45 4.39
C ALA A 58 52.08 -18.64 5.35
N LEU A 59 50.97 -19.09 5.93
CA LEU A 59 50.81 -20.44 6.44
C LEU A 59 49.55 -21.03 5.80
N VAL A 60 49.79 -22.02 4.96
CA VAL A 60 48.79 -22.91 4.36
C VAL A 60 48.12 -23.67 5.49
N GLY A 61 46.81 -23.51 5.61
CA GLY A 61 45.96 -24.29 6.50
C GLY A 61 44.64 -24.55 5.78
N ASP A 62 44.36 -25.83 5.55
CA ASP A 62 43.18 -26.33 4.85
C ASP A 62 41.89 -25.86 5.55
N ILE A 63 41.20 -24.90 4.94
CA ILE A 63 39.83 -24.54 5.29
C ILE A 63 38.93 -25.30 4.33
N ASN A 64 38.25 -26.32 4.84
CA ASN A 64 37.10 -26.93 4.20
C ASN A 64 36.14 -25.81 3.77
N THR A 65 36.03 -25.64 2.45
CA THR A 65 35.14 -24.70 1.81
C THR A 65 33.69 -25.12 2.06
N SER A 66 33.10 -24.58 3.12
CA SER A 66 31.65 -24.50 3.24
C SER A 66 31.17 -23.59 2.11
N THR A 67 30.65 -24.22 1.05
CA THR A 67 29.91 -23.54 0.00
C THR A 67 28.82 -22.67 0.67
N PRO A 68 28.74 -21.37 0.36
CA PRO A 68 27.54 -20.63 0.72
C PRO A 68 26.40 -21.32 -0.03
N THR A 69 25.47 -21.89 0.73
CA THR A 69 24.27 -22.50 0.19
C THR A 69 23.45 -21.38 -0.44
N THR A 70 23.69 -21.11 -1.71
CA THR A 70 22.83 -20.27 -2.53
C THR A 70 21.47 -20.93 -2.50
N LEU A 71 20.51 -20.29 -1.81
CA LEU A 71 19.11 -20.68 -1.87
C LEU A 71 18.75 -20.83 -3.36
N PRO A 72 18.06 -21.89 -3.77
CA PRO A 72 17.59 -21.98 -5.14
C PRO A 72 16.61 -20.82 -5.33
N LEU A 73 17.06 -19.76 -6.00
CA LEU A 73 16.19 -18.82 -6.68
C LEU A 73 15.43 -19.68 -7.68
N SER A 74 14.23 -20.11 -7.27
CA SER A 74 13.32 -20.78 -8.18
C SER A 74 13.12 -19.85 -9.36
N ASP A 75 13.54 -20.29 -10.53
CA ASP A 75 13.26 -19.69 -11.83
C ASP A 75 11.74 -19.76 -12.10
N SER A 76 10.99 -18.97 -11.34
CA SER A 76 9.62 -18.62 -11.63
C SER A 76 9.72 -17.36 -12.47
N GLY A 77 9.36 -17.45 -13.75
CA GLY A 77 9.42 -16.31 -14.67
C GLY A 77 8.74 -15.08 -14.08
N ALA A 78 9.22 -13.89 -14.46
CA ALA A 78 8.75 -12.62 -13.91
C ALA A 78 7.21 -12.51 -13.91
N ARG A 79 6.63 -12.09 -12.78
CA ARG A 79 5.18 -11.90 -12.63
C ARG A 79 4.74 -10.61 -13.30
N ILE A 80 4.37 -10.74 -14.57
CA ILE A 80 4.02 -9.62 -15.44
C ILE A 80 2.54 -9.70 -15.84
N GLY A 81 1.85 -8.56 -15.77
CA GLY A 81 0.51 -8.37 -16.32
C GLY A 81 0.53 -7.29 -17.40
N GLU A 82 -0.19 -7.52 -18.49
CA GLU A 82 -0.25 -6.63 -19.65
C GLU A 82 -1.70 -6.46 -20.11
N VAL A 83 -2.16 -5.20 -20.16
CA VAL A 83 -3.54 -4.86 -20.49
C VAL A 83 -3.57 -3.76 -21.52
N LYS A 84 -4.37 -3.97 -22.57
CA LYS A 84 -4.77 -2.91 -23.50
C LYS A 84 -6.29 -2.77 -23.45
N ARG A 85 -6.77 -1.55 -23.21
CA ARG A 85 -8.18 -1.21 -23.09
C ARG A 85 -8.50 -0.03 -23.99
N VAL A 86 -9.52 -0.15 -24.83
CA VAL A 86 -9.91 0.88 -25.80
C VAL A 86 -11.41 1.10 -25.72
N THR A 87 -11.83 2.36 -25.55
CA THR A 87 -13.23 2.80 -25.59
C THR A 87 -13.35 3.97 -26.57
N LYS A 88 -14.50 4.64 -26.58
CA LYS A 88 -14.68 5.90 -27.33
C LYS A 88 -14.06 7.11 -26.61
N GLU A 89 -13.84 6.98 -25.31
CA GLU A 89 -13.32 8.05 -24.44
C GLU A 89 -11.80 7.94 -24.29
N THR A 90 -11.28 6.71 -24.16
CA THR A 90 -9.86 6.49 -23.85
C THR A 90 -9.23 5.32 -24.62
N ASN A 91 -7.90 5.34 -24.70
CA ASN A 91 -7.06 4.25 -25.15
C ASN A 91 -5.88 4.11 -24.19
N VAL A 92 -5.85 2.99 -23.46
CA VAL A 92 -4.95 2.75 -22.33
C VAL A 92 -4.17 1.47 -22.56
N SER A 93 -2.85 1.52 -22.36
CA SER A 93 -1.94 0.38 -22.35
C SER A 93 -1.15 0.37 -21.05
N VAL A 94 -1.18 -0.75 -20.33
CA VAL A 94 -0.50 -0.93 -19.05
C VAL A 94 0.33 -2.21 -19.09
N LYS A 95 1.56 -2.15 -18.58
CA LYS A 95 2.39 -3.30 -18.25
C LYS A 95 2.96 -3.11 -16.84
N ILE A 96 2.76 -4.11 -15.98
CA ILE A 96 3.28 -4.11 -14.61
C ILE A 96 4.09 -5.38 -14.38
N ASN A 97 5.32 -5.23 -13.89
CA ASN A 97 6.14 -6.31 -13.36
C ASN A 97 6.18 -6.22 -11.83
N LEU A 98 5.65 -7.23 -11.14
CA LEU A 98 5.66 -7.29 -9.67
C LEU A 98 7.05 -7.58 -9.11
N ASP A 99 7.91 -8.24 -9.89
CA ASP A 99 9.28 -8.60 -9.55
C ASP A 99 10.27 -7.67 -10.27
N GLY A 100 9.94 -6.37 -10.27
CA GLY A 100 10.66 -5.35 -11.00
C GLY A 100 11.87 -4.78 -10.29
N SER A 101 12.35 -3.66 -10.81
CA SER A 101 13.47 -2.88 -10.31
C SER A 101 13.10 -1.44 -9.95
N GLY A 102 11.83 -1.07 -10.11
CA GLY A 102 11.33 0.28 -9.85
C GLY A 102 11.36 1.20 -11.08
N VAL A 103 11.39 0.65 -12.29
CA VAL A 103 11.34 1.44 -13.53
C VAL A 103 9.97 2.07 -13.69
N ALA A 104 9.93 3.37 -13.93
CA ALA A 104 8.71 4.10 -14.22
C ALA A 104 8.75 4.66 -15.65
N ASP A 105 7.70 4.39 -16.42
CA ASP A 105 7.47 4.96 -17.75
C ASP A 105 5.95 5.21 -17.94
N SER A 106 5.47 6.21 -17.22
CA SER A 106 4.06 6.62 -17.22
C SER A 106 3.85 7.87 -18.06
N SER A 107 2.89 7.82 -18.97
CA SER A 107 2.43 8.98 -19.74
C SER A 107 0.93 8.83 -19.96
N THR A 108 0.16 9.39 -19.04
CA THR A 108 -1.30 9.31 -19.01
C THR A 108 -1.97 10.52 -19.67
N GLY A 109 -1.21 11.59 -19.89
CA GLY A 109 -1.74 12.91 -20.25
C GLY A 109 -2.15 13.76 -19.04
N ILE A 110 -2.09 13.19 -17.82
CA ILE A 110 -2.36 13.87 -16.56
C ILE A 110 -1.05 13.92 -15.75
N PRO A 111 -0.29 15.04 -15.78
CA PRO A 111 1.07 15.08 -15.25
C PRO A 111 1.19 14.72 -13.75
N PHE A 112 0.18 15.09 -12.96
CA PHE A 112 0.18 14.75 -11.53
C PHE A 112 -0.06 13.26 -11.28
N LEU A 113 -0.91 12.61 -12.10
CA LEU A 113 -1.11 11.16 -12.02
C LEU A 113 0.16 10.42 -12.46
N ASP A 114 0.86 10.90 -13.48
CA ASP A 114 2.16 10.35 -13.90
C ASP A 114 3.16 10.35 -12.72
N HIS A 115 3.29 11.49 -12.02
CA HIS A 115 4.12 11.60 -10.82
C HIS A 115 3.71 10.63 -9.70
N MET A 116 2.41 10.38 -9.52
CA MET A 116 1.92 9.40 -8.54
C MET A 116 2.24 7.96 -8.93
N LEU A 117 2.18 7.62 -10.22
CA LEU A 117 2.58 6.30 -10.73
C LEU A 117 4.10 6.09 -10.62
N ASP A 118 4.90 7.14 -10.72
CA ASP A 118 6.34 7.08 -10.43
C ASP A 118 6.60 6.69 -8.96
N GLN A 119 5.79 7.18 -8.01
CA GLN A 119 5.90 6.78 -6.61
C GLN A 119 5.55 5.30 -6.41
N LEU A 120 4.54 4.80 -7.15
CA LEU A 120 4.16 3.39 -7.14
C LEU A 120 5.32 2.51 -7.61
N ALA A 121 5.96 2.86 -8.72
CA ALA A 121 7.13 2.16 -9.22
C ALA A 121 8.31 2.22 -8.23
N SER A 122 8.72 3.42 -7.84
CA SER A 122 9.92 3.64 -7.04
C SER A 122 9.84 2.98 -5.66
N HIS A 123 8.72 3.13 -4.95
CA HIS A 123 8.58 2.62 -3.59
C HIS A 123 8.05 1.18 -3.53
N GLY A 124 7.33 0.74 -4.55
CA GLY A 124 6.91 -0.64 -4.72
C GLY A 124 8.00 -1.54 -5.30
N VAL A 125 9.01 -0.94 -5.93
CA VAL A 125 10.03 -1.63 -6.74
C VAL A 125 9.39 -2.43 -7.88
N PHE A 126 8.31 -1.88 -8.43
CA PHE A 126 7.61 -2.43 -9.58
C PHE A 126 8.11 -1.76 -10.84
N ASP A 127 8.17 -2.50 -11.95
CA ASP A 127 8.29 -1.83 -13.25
C ASP A 127 6.88 -1.48 -13.73
N VAL A 128 6.62 -0.19 -13.91
CA VAL A 128 5.31 0.38 -14.23
C VAL A 128 5.40 1.13 -15.54
N HIS A 129 4.77 0.58 -16.58
CA HIS A 129 4.63 1.22 -17.87
C HIS A 129 3.16 1.53 -18.13
N VAL A 130 2.83 2.80 -18.34
CA VAL A 130 1.47 3.25 -18.61
C VAL A 130 1.50 4.23 -19.77
N LYS A 131 0.69 3.97 -20.81
CA LYS A 131 0.41 4.92 -21.88
C LYS A 131 -1.09 5.11 -21.96
N ALA A 132 -1.56 6.35 -21.89
CA ALA A 132 -2.97 6.66 -22.09
C ALA A 132 -3.14 7.88 -22.99
N THR A 133 -4.20 7.84 -23.78
CA THR A 133 -4.80 9.00 -24.44
C THR A 133 -6.27 9.00 -24.13
N GLY A 134 -6.84 10.14 -23.79
CA GLY A 134 -8.28 10.27 -23.55
C GLY A 134 -8.79 11.67 -23.83
N ASP A 135 -10.07 11.87 -23.52
CA ASP A 135 -10.84 13.08 -23.71
C ASP A 135 -10.59 14.15 -22.62
N ILE A 136 -9.31 14.41 -22.30
CA ILE A 136 -8.84 15.38 -21.26
C ILE A 136 -9.41 16.80 -21.44
N HIS A 137 -9.84 17.14 -22.65
CA HIS A 137 -10.50 18.41 -22.96
C HIS A 137 -11.91 18.55 -22.36
N ILE A 138 -12.55 17.43 -21.97
CA ILE A 138 -13.78 17.39 -21.19
C ILE A 138 -13.40 17.53 -19.71
N ASP A 139 -12.71 16.52 -19.17
CA ASP A 139 -12.05 16.53 -17.87
C ASP A 139 -11.05 15.35 -17.76
N ASP A 140 -10.39 15.22 -16.61
CA ASP A 140 -9.42 14.15 -16.32
C ASP A 140 -10.09 12.80 -15.95
N HIS A 141 -11.43 12.75 -15.82
CA HIS A 141 -12.15 11.66 -15.15
C HIS A 141 -12.00 10.32 -15.87
N HIS A 142 -12.39 10.25 -17.15
CA HIS A 142 -12.36 8.99 -17.90
C HIS A 142 -10.94 8.46 -18.03
N THR A 143 -9.96 9.34 -18.27
CA THR A 143 -8.55 8.96 -18.37
C THR A 143 -8.04 8.40 -17.04
N ASN A 144 -8.32 9.06 -15.91
CA ASN A 144 -7.94 8.58 -14.59
C ASN A 144 -8.58 7.23 -14.24
N GLU A 145 -9.90 7.10 -14.45
CA GLU A 145 -10.64 5.87 -14.19
C GLU A 145 -10.10 4.71 -15.01
N ASP A 146 -9.95 4.90 -16.32
CA ASP A 146 -9.59 3.81 -17.23
C ASP A 146 -8.14 3.36 -17.05
N VAL A 147 -7.24 4.28 -16.67
CA VAL A 147 -5.88 3.96 -16.22
C VAL A 147 -5.94 3.07 -14.97
N ALA A 148 -6.72 3.44 -13.95
CA ALA A 148 -6.87 2.66 -12.73
C ALA A 148 -7.46 1.27 -12.98
N LEU A 149 -8.50 1.17 -13.82
CA LEU A 149 -9.13 -0.09 -14.22
C LEU A 149 -8.11 -1.01 -14.92
N ALA A 150 -7.31 -0.47 -15.84
CA ALA A 150 -6.28 -1.22 -16.55
C ALA A 150 -5.14 -1.68 -15.62
N ILE A 151 -4.68 -0.80 -14.72
CA ILE A 151 -3.69 -1.14 -13.67
C ILE A 151 -4.20 -2.28 -12.79
N GLY A 152 -5.42 -2.17 -12.25
CA GLY A 152 -5.96 -3.23 -11.39
C GLY A 152 -6.11 -4.56 -12.14
N THR A 153 -6.45 -4.53 -13.43
CA THR A 153 -6.49 -5.74 -14.27
C THR A 153 -5.09 -6.33 -14.51
N ALA A 154 -4.08 -5.50 -14.75
CA ALA A 154 -2.69 -5.94 -14.91
C ALA A 154 -2.16 -6.55 -13.61
N LEU A 155 -2.46 -5.95 -12.45
CA LEU A 155 -2.14 -6.53 -11.14
C LEU A 155 -2.79 -7.90 -10.95
N LEU A 156 -4.07 -8.04 -11.32
CA LEU A 156 -4.77 -9.33 -11.24
C LEU A 156 -4.09 -10.40 -12.09
N GLN A 157 -3.71 -10.08 -13.32
CA GLN A 157 -3.01 -11.00 -14.21
C GLN A 157 -1.64 -11.39 -13.64
N ALA A 158 -0.84 -10.40 -13.21
CA ALA A 158 0.49 -10.61 -12.67
C ALA A 158 0.47 -11.47 -11.39
N LEU A 159 -0.57 -11.33 -10.57
CA LEU A 159 -0.76 -12.10 -9.34
C LEU A 159 -1.09 -13.58 -9.58
N GLY A 160 -1.61 -13.94 -10.75
CA GLY A 160 -1.98 -15.31 -11.11
C GLY A 160 -2.87 -15.99 -10.05
N ASP A 161 -2.46 -17.18 -9.59
CA ASP A 161 -3.18 -17.97 -8.59
C ASP A 161 -2.92 -17.55 -7.13
N ARG A 162 -2.12 -16.49 -6.92
CA ARG A 162 -1.81 -15.89 -5.61
C ARG A 162 -1.18 -16.87 -4.63
N LYS A 163 -0.53 -17.92 -5.12
CA LYS A 163 0.18 -18.88 -4.26
C LYS A 163 1.49 -18.30 -3.74
N GLY A 164 1.84 -18.68 -2.52
CA GLY A 164 3.14 -18.36 -1.93
C GLY A 164 3.34 -16.91 -1.52
N ILE A 165 2.45 -15.98 -1.86
CA ILE A 165 2.60 -14.57 -1.46
C ILE A 165 2.24 -14.35 0.02
N ASN A 166 2.70 -13.22 0.57
CA ASN A 166 2.32 -12.74 1.91
C ASN A 166 0.83 -12.43 2.04
N ARG A 167 0.17 -12.04 0.93
CA ARG A 167 -1.25 -11.69 0.80
C ARG A 167 -1.65 -10.37 1.48
N PHE A 168 -1.13 -10.10 2.67
CA PHE A 168 -1.42 -8.90 3.44
C PHE A 168 -0.26 -7.91 3.37
N GLY A 169 -0.59 -6.64 3.30
CA GLY A 169 0.34 -5.52 3.36
C GLY A 169 -0.19 -4.44 4.28
N ASP A 170 0.69 -3.85 5.08
CA ASP A 170 0.33 -2.84 6.08
C ASP A 170 1.48 -1.86 6.26
N LEU A 171 1.24 -0.58 5.94
CA LEU A 171 2.28 0.45 6.02
C LEU A 171 1.70 1.85 6.23
N SER A 172 2.36 2.62 7.10
CA SER A 172 2.19 4.07 7.17
C SER A 172 3.38 4.78 6.51
N ALA A 173 3.10 5.75 5.65
CA ALA A 173 4.12 6.63 5.07
C ALA A 173 3.81 8.08 5.42
N SER A 174 4.85 8.84 5.76
CA SER A 174 4.79 10.27 5.93
C SER A 174 5.34 11.00 4.72
N LEU A 175 4.85 12.21 4.50
CA LEU A 175 5.50 13.22 3.67
C LEU A 175 5.29 14.56 4.37
N ASP A 176 6.37 15.10 4.92
CA ASP A 176 6.35 16.26 5.81
C ASP A 176 5.27 16.12 6.90
N GLU A 177 4.26 16.98 6.91
CA GLU A 177 3.20 16.97 7.92
C GLU A 177 2.08 15.95 7.64
N ALA A 178 2.05 15.37 6.44
CA ALA A 178 1.10 14.33 6.07
C ALA A 178 1.55 12.96 6.57
N LEU A 179 0.59 12.18 7.06
CA LEU A 179 0.79 10.80 7.49
C LEU A 179 -0.40 9.96 7.08
N ILE A 180 -0.16 9.00 6.18
CA ILE A 180 -1.19 8.13 5.62
C ILE A 180 -0.87 6.68 5.96
N HIS A 181 -1.89 5.94 6.38
CA HIS A 181 -1.83 4.51 6.66
C HIS A 181 -2.60 3.74 5.60
N VAL A 182 -1.94 2.77 4.96
CA VAL A 182 -2.55 1.85 4.00
C VAL A 182 -2.45 0.42 4.51
N SER A 183 -3.57 -0.28 4.48
CA SER A 183 -3.66 -1.71 4.78
C SER A 183 -4.44 -2.41 3.68
N LEU A 184 -3.94 -3.54 3.18
CA LEU A 184 -4.56 -4.26 2.08
C LEU A 184 -4.47 -5.78 2.20
N ASP A 185 -5.46 -6.44 1.61
CA ASP A 185 -5.58 -7.90 1.46
C ASP A 185 -5.81 -8.21 -0.03
N LEU A 186 -4.92 -9.00 -0.63
CA LEU A 186 -5.03 -9.54 -1.99
C LEU A 186 -6.08 -10.66 -2.05
N SER A 187 -7.30 -10.30 -1.69
CA SER A 187 -8.32 -11.17 -1.13
C SER A 187 -9.21 -11.87 -2.16
N GLY A 188 -9.27 -11.31 -3.36
CA GLY A 188 -10.22 -11.68 -4.43
C GLY A 188 -11.50 -10.86 -4.35
N ARG A 189 -11.69 -10.05 -3.31
CA ARG A 189 -12.92 -9.32 -3.01
C ARG A 189 -12.66 -7.81 -3.10
N PRO A 190 -13.26 -7.11 -4.08
CA PRO A 190 -13.09 -5.67 -4.26
C PRO A 190 -13.74 -4.92 -3.09
N TYR A 191 -12.97 -4.06 -2.43
CA TYR A 191 -13.48 -3.16 -1.39
C TYR A 191 -12.50 -2.01 -1.18
N LEU A 192 -13.03 -0.79 -1.03
CA LEU A 192 -12.26 0.39 -0.64
C LEU A 192 -12.83 0.98 0.66
N GLY A 193 -12.00 1.11 1.68
CA GLY A 193 -12.22 2.03 2.78
C GLY A 193 -11.33 3.25 2.61
N TYR A 194 -11.90 4.44 2.51
CA TYR A 194 -11.17 5.67 2.22
C TYR A 194 -11.67 6.80 3.12
N ASN A 195 -10.76 7.62 3.66
CA ASN A 195 -11.13 8.77 4.49
C ASN A 195 -10.19 9.97 4.31
N LEU A 196 -9.49 10.07 3.18
CA LEU A 196 -8.63 11.24 2.95
C LEU A 196 -9.50 12.50 2.93
N ASP A 197 -9.06 13.51 3.66
CA ASP A 197 -9.61 14.85 3.64
C ASP A 197 -8.60 15.75 2.92
N ILE A 198 -8.86 15.96 1.62
CA ILE A 198 -7.97 16.69 0.71
C ILE A 198 -8.54 18.12 0.58
N PRO A 199 -7.90 19.15 1.18
CA PRO A 199 -8.54 20.45 1.39
C PRO A 199 -8.61 21.35 0.17
N THR A 200 -7.91 21.02 -0.92
CA THR A 200 -7.99 21.78 -2.19
C THR A 200 -8.67 20.95 -3.26
N GLN A 201 -9.44 21.60 -4.13
CA GLN A 201 -10.12 20.91 -5.24
C GLN A 201 -9.15 20.42 -6.32
N ARG A 202 -8.01 21.08 -6.47
CA ARG A 202 -6.99 20.80 -7.49
C ARG A 202 -5.59 20.70 -6.88
N VAL A 203 -4.74 19.86 -7.47
CA VAL A 203 -3.28 19.89 -7.30
C VAL A 203 -2.66 20.00 -8.70
N GLY A 204 -2.04 21.16 -8.98
CA GLY A 204 -1.77 21.53 -10.36
C GLY A 204 -3.08 21.65 -11.14
N THR A 205 -3.22 20.87 -12.22
CA THR A 205 -4.48 20.77 -12.98
C THR A 205 -5.34 19.58 -12.57
N TYR A 206 -4.84 18.66 -11.74
CA TYR A 206 -5.51 17.41 -11.42
C TYR A 206 -6.61 17.58 -10.37
N ASP A 207 -7.80 17.06 -10.66
CA ASP A 207 -8.95 17.09 -9.76
C ASP A 207 -8.80 16.09 -8.61
N THR A 208 -8.82 16.60 -7.38
CA THR A 208 -8.52 15.80 -6.18
C THR A 208 -9.60 14.77 -5.86
N GLN A 209 -10.82 14.93 -6.36
CA GLN A 209 -11.86 13.89 -6.24
C GLN A 209 -11.47 12.60 -6.95
N LEU A 210 -10.63 12.71 -7.99
CA LEU A 210 -10.19 11.57 -8.79
C LEU A 210 -9.24 10.63 -8.06
N VAL A 211 -8.67 11.05 -6.92
CA VAL A 211 -7.82 10.18 -6.07
C VAL A 211 -8.62 9.03 -5.50
N GLU A 212 -9.80 9.30 -4.93
CA GLU A 212 -10.68 8.25 -4.42
C GLU A 212 -11.16 7.35 -5.55
N HIS A 213 -11.59 7.94 -6.67
CA HIS A 213 -12.02 7.21 -7.86
C HIS A 213 -10.92 6.31 -8.43
N PHE A 214 -9.66 6.77 -8.46
CA PHE A 214 -8.52 5.95 -8.91
C PHE A 214 -8.42 4.67 -8.08
N PHE A 215 -8.38 4.79 -6.75
CA PHE A 215 -8.29 3.61 -5.89
C PHE A 215 -9.54 2.74 -5.95
N GLN A 216 -10.74 3.33 -6.07
CA GLN A 216 -11.98 2.58 -6.20
C GLN A 216 -11.99 1.73 -7.47
N SER A 217 -11.60 2.31 -8.60
CA SER A 217 -11.51 1.60 -9.88
C SER A 217 -10.42 0.53 -9.87
N LEU A 218 -9.27 0.82 -9.26
CA LEU A 218 -8.18 -0.15 -9.09
C LEU A 218 -8.61 -1.36 -8.26
N VAL A 219 -9.31 -1.18 -7.13
CA VAL A 219 -9.76 -2.31 -6.29
C VAL A 219 -10.81 -3.15 -7.00
N ASN A 220 -11.67 -2.51 -7.79
CA ASN A 220 -12.73 -3.18 -8.56
C ASN A 220 -12.15 -4.16 -9.57
N THR A 221 -11.03 -3.82 -10.22
CA THR A 221 -10.37 -4.67 -11.22
C THR A 221 -9.27 -5.58 -10.69
N SER A 222 -8.59 -5.22 -9.60
CA SER A 222 -7.62 -6.12 -8.96
C SER A 222 -8.27 -7.21 -8.10
N GLY A 223 -9.50 -6.96 -7.62
CA GLY A 223 -10.14 -7.81 -6.61
C GLY A 223 -9.36 -7.80 -5.31
N MET A 224 -8.90 -6.62 -4.88
CA MET A 224 -8.26 -6.42 -3.58
C MET A 224 -9.20 -5.73 -2.59
N THR A 225 -8.96 -5.98 -1.32
CA THR A 225 -9.52 -5.18 -0.23
C THR A 225 -8.46 -4.16 0.17
N LEU A 226 -8.80 -2.87 0.17
CA LEU A 226 -7.88 -1.77 0.42
C LEU A 226 -8.49 -0.79 1.44
N HIS A 227 -7.70 -0.39 2.42
CA HIS A 227 -8.01 0.67 3.36
C HIS A 227 -6.94 1.75 3.29
N ILE A 228 -7.37 2.99 3.11
CA ILE A 228 -6.54 4.20 3.09
C ILE A 228 -7.03 5.12 4.19
N ARG A 229 -6.15 5.46 5.14
CA ARG A 229 -6.47 6.28 6.30
C ARG A 229 -5.56 7.49 6.42
N GLN A 230 -6.12 8.69 6.41
CA GLN A 230 -5.40 9.90 6.82
C GLN A 230 -5.31 9.95 8.34
N LEU A 231 -4.08 10.10 8.85
CA LEU A 231 -3.79 10.28 10.27
C LEU A 231 -3.40 11.73 10.58
N ALA A 232 -2.72 12.38 9.64
CA ALA A 232 -2.38 13.80 9.66
C ALA A 232 -2.16 14.30 8.22
N GLY A 233 -2.14 15.62 8.03
CA GLY A 233 -1.83 16.26 6.75
C GLY A 233 -2.68 17.50 6.50
N THR A 234 -2.09 18.50 5.85
CA THR A 234 -2.77 19.76 5.50
C THR A 234 -2.56 20.17 4.06
N ASN A 235 -1.42 19.80 3.47
CA ASN A 235 -1.13 20.04 2.07
C ASN A 235 -1.66 18.88 1.22
N SER A 236 -2.52 19.20 0.25
CA SER A 236 -3.14 18.21 -0.64
C SER A 236 -2.13 17.37 -1.41
N HIS A 237 -1.04 17.97 -1.91
CA HIS A 237 0.02 17.21 -2.58
C HIS A 237 0.64 16.20 -1.61
N HIS A 238 0.99 16.64 -0.40
CA HIS A 238 1.64 15.79 0.59
C HIS A 238 0.75 14.60 0.99
N ILE A 239 -0.55 14.85 1.20
CA ILE A 239 -1.55 13.82 1.51
C ILE A 239 -1.62 12.76 0.39
N ILE A 240 -1.75 13.20 -0.86
CA ILE A 240 -1.91 12.28 -2.00
C ILE A 240 -0.62 11.50 -2.26
N GLU A 241 0.54 12.18 -2.27
CA GLU A 241 1.82 11.52 -2.51
C GLU A 241 2.17 10.53 -1.38
N ALA A 242 1.95 10.89 -0.11
CA ALA A 242 2.11 9.96 1.01
C ALA A 242 1.20 8.74 0.88
N THR A 243 -0.01 8.91 0.33
CA THR A 243 -0.94 7.80 0.04
C THR A 243 -0.36 6.83 -0.98
N PHE A 244 0.15 7.32 -2.12
CA PHE A 244 0.76 6.46 -3.13
C PHE A 244 2.02 5.76 -2.60
N LYS A 245 2.85 6.44 -1.80
CA LYS A 245 4.01 5.83 -1.14
C LYS A 245 3.64 4.72 -0.18
N ALA A 246 2.62 4.95 0.66
CA ALA A 246 2.11 3.96 1.60
C ALA A 246 1.52 2.75 0.85
N PHE A 247 0.71 3.00 -0.17
CA PHE A 247 0.11 1.98 -1.03
C PHE A 247 1.18 1.14 -1.73
N ALA A 248 2.18 1.77 -2.33
CA ALA A 248 3.24 1.08 -3.06
C ALA A 248 3.99 0.07 -2.19
N ARG A 249 4.39 0.46 -0.98
CA ARG A 249 5.12 -0.45 -0.07
C ARG A 249 4.21 -1.50 0.56
N ALA A 250 2.96 -1.16 0.90
CA ALA A 250 1.99 -2.15 1.38
C ALA A 250 1.71 -3.19 0.28
N LEU A 251 1.55 -2.76 -0.97
CA LEU A 251 1.34 -3.66 -2.10
C LEU A 251 2.56 -4.55 -2.32
N ARG A 252 3.77 -3.97 -2.31
CA ARG A 252 5.03 -4.73 -2.38
C ARG A 252 5.06 -5.83 -1.34
N GLN A 253 4.87 -5.47 -0.06
CA GLN A 253 4.84 -6.44 1.03
C GLN A 253 3.83 -7.56 0.76
N ALA A 254 2.61 -7.24 0.33
CA ALA A 254 1.58 -8.24 0.08
C ALA A 254 1.90 -9.17 -1.10
N THR A 255 2.60 -8.66 -2.12
CA THR A 255 2.98 -9.40 -3.32
C THR A 255 4.26 -10.22 -3.15
N GLU A 256 5.11 -9.92 -2.16
CA GLU A 256 6.35 -10.66 -1.91
C GLU A 256 6.09 -12.12 -1.52
N TYR A 257 7.03 -13.00 -1.84
CA TYR A 257 6.95 -14.42 -1.55
C TYR A 257 7.25 -14.72 -0.07
N ASP A 258 6.35 -15.46 0.58
CA ASP A 258 6.51 -16.00 1.92
C ASP A 258 7.29 -17.32 1.87
N LEU A 259 8.58 -17.26 2.20
CA LEU A 259 9.48 -18.43 2.25
C LEU A 259 8.97 -19.56 3.14
N ARG A 260 8.20 -19.26 4.18
CA ARG A 260 7.68 -20.27 5.13
C ARG A 260 6.43 -20.95 4.62
N ARG A 261 5.69 -20.31 3.70
CA ARG A 261 4.44 -20.83 3.12
C ARG A 261 4.67 -21.91 2.06
N ARG A 262 5.88 -21.99 1.50
CA ARG A 262 6.29 -23.03 0.53
C ARG A 262 5.32 -23.16 -0.65
N GLY A 263 4.90 -22.04 -1.22
CA GLY A 263 4.03 -22.01 -2.41
C GLY A 263 2.58 -22.41 -2.17
N THR A 264 2.12 -22.57 -0.93
CA THR A 264 0.70 -22.85 -0.66
C THR A 264 -0.17 -21.59 -0.79
N VAL A 265 -1.47 -21.76 -1.07
CA VAL A 265 -2.43 -20.65 -1.13
C VAL A 265 -2.59 -20.05 0.28
N PRO A 266 -2.45 -18.73 0.47
CA PRO A 266 -2.62 -18.07 1.77
C PRO A 266 -4.10 -17.91 2.17
N SER A 267 -4.87 -19.00 2.16
CA SER A 267 -6.31 -19.00 2.48
C SER A 267 -6.73 -20.29 3.16
N SER A 268 -7.44 -20.19 4.28
CA SER A 268 -8.05 -21.34 4.96
C SER A 268 -9.16 -21.99 4.12
N LYS A 269 -9.77 -21.24 3.20
CA LYS A 269 -10.77 -21.76 2.24
C LYS A 269 -10.14 -22.53 1.07
N GLY A 270 -8.80 -22.55 0.97
CA GLY A 270 -8.06 -23.22 -0.10
C GLY A 270 -8.03 -22.48 -1.44
N VAL A 271 -8.77 -21.38 -1.59
CA VAL A 271 -8.85 -20.59 -2.83
C VAL A 271 -8.84 -19.08 -2.55
N LEU A 272 -8.28 -18.33 -3.50
CA LEU A 272 -8.40 -16.87 -3.66
C LEU A 272 -8.73 -16.61 -5.13
N SER A 273 -9.92 -16.08 -5.42
CA SER A 273 -10.36 -15.81 -6.79
C SER A 273 -11.13 -14.50 -6.85
N ARG A 274 -10.98 -13.81 -7.98
CA ARG A 274 -11.89 -12.74 -8.42
C ARG A 274 -12.81 -13.38 -9.46
N SER A 275 -13.99 -13.79 -9.05
CA SER A 275 -15.01 -14.47 -9.86
C SER A 275 -16.36 -13.79 -9.68
#